data_AF-A0A257R039-F1
#
_entry.id   AF-A0A257R039-F1
#
_cell.length_a   1.000
_cell.length_b   1.000
_cell.length_c   1.000
_cell.angle_alpha   90.00
_cell.angle_beta   90.00
_cell.angle_gamma   90.00
#
_symmetry.space_group_name_H-M   'P 1'
#
loop_
_entity.id
_entity.type
_entity.pdbx_description
1 polymer ?
#
loop_
_entity_poly.entity_id
_entity_poly.type
_entity_poly.pdbx_seq_one_letter_code
_entity_poly.pdbx_strand_id
1 'polypeptide(L)'
;MISYSHLTAQGSGQGSASGGGSGASIAGVVRYLESERQDGLAAERGAAAIGYYQGRAAPSVWLGSGATELGLAGAVDGATLGSVLAGRLPDGTDLSGRGNRAGSRRLGHDLTISAPKSVSILALAGGDARLLAAHDEAVRAAAGEVERLMLVARRGKAGAVVERTGRMVAAAYRHEDSRPVDGVADPQLHTHLIIANMTRRSDGVWSAASLDFGVRNETLHTLDAVYKAELAKRVTELGYGIERTRDGFEIAGLTREQIAAFSRRTAEIDRTLAAGGLDREAASAAQRVRANVSTRVEKGQPGELDQRYAWRARAREVGVDLEQLRHAALARDRGGKVLVAGRDGDAWRPDEWALAREAVTGAARHLSERASVFSEADLMREALLAGMGMVT
;
A
#
# COMPACT_ATOMS: atom_id res chain seq x y z
N MET A 1 4.21 3.89 -3.07
CA MET A 1 5.21 3.33 -2.14
C MET A 1 4.53 2.26 -1.34
N ILE A 2 5.01 1.02 -1.43
CA ILE A 2 4.57 -0.09 -0.59
C ILE A 2 5.56 -0.23 0.57
N SER A 3 5.03 -0.24 1.79
CA SER A 3 5.78 -0.55 3.02
C SER A 3 5.13 -1.71 3.74
N TYR A 4 5.85 -2.40 4.63
CA TYR A 4 5.30 -3.56 5.34
C TYR A 4 5.56 -3.53 6.84
N SER A 5 4.68 -4.21 7.58
CA SER A 5 4.86 -4.55 8.99
C SER A 5 4.36 -5.96 9.30
N HIS A 6 4.65 -6.45 10.49
CA HIS A 6 4.31 -7.80 10.94
C HIS A 6 3.32 -7.74 12.09
N LEU A 7 2.18 -8.42 11.96
CA LEU A 7 1.19 -8.53 13.02
C LEU A 7 1.59 -9.69 13.93
N THR A 8 1.73 -9.45 15.24
CA THR A 8 2.16 -10.44 16.24
C THR A 8 1.29 -10.35 17.48
N ALA A 9 1.04 -11.48 18.15
CA ALA A 9 0.11 -11.58 19.30
C ALA A 9 0.48 -10.76 20.55
N GLN A 10 1.74 -10.31 20.69
CA GLN A 10 2.26 -9.51 21.81
C GLN A 10 2.53 -8.03 21.47
N GLY A 11 2.10 -7.56 20.29
CA GLY A 11 2.51 -6.25 19.78
C GLY A 11 3.66 -6.38 18.79
N SER A 12 3.83 -5.37 17.94
CA SER A 12 4.72 -5.37 16.77
C SER A 12 6.15 -5.81 17.08
N GLY A 13 6.53 -7.00 16.59
CA GLY A 13 7.93 -7.43 16.53
C GLY A 13 8.47 -7.29 15.11
N GLN A 14 9.30 -6.28 14.85
CA GLN A 14 10.21 -6.32 13.70
C GLN A 14 11.31 -7.35 14.01
N GLY A 15 11.60 -8.26 13.08
CA GLY A 15 12.79 -9.11 13.21
C GLY A 15 14.02 -8.21 13.20
N SER A 16 14.78 -8.19 14.30
CA SER A 16 16.10 -7.55 14.35
C SER A 16 16.98 -8.08 13.20
N ALA A 17 17.76 -7.29 12.47
CA ALA A 17 18.64 -6.24 12.99
C ALA A 17 17.92 -4.97 13.47
N SER A 18 17.93 -4.83 14.81
CA SER A 18 17.74 -3.63 15.62
C SER A 18 16.82 -2.51 15.10
N GLY A 19 15.65 -2.37 15.74
CA GLY A 19 14.96 -1.08 15.83
C GLY A 19 13.45 -1.20 15.92
N GLY A 20 12.90 -0.89 17.10
CA GLY A 20 11.45 -0.81 17.32
C GLY A 20 10.79 0.17 16.36
N GLY A 21 9.83 -0.33 15.60
CA GLY A 21 9.00 0.45 14.69
C GLY A 21 7.54 0.07 14.82
N SER A 22 6.78 0.87 15.55
CA SER A 22 5.33 0.80 15.59
C SER A 22 4.77 1.52 14.36
N GLY A 23 4.45 0.78 13.29
CA GLY A 23 3.43 1.23 12.32
C GLY A 23 2.06 1.34 12.99
N ALA A 24 1.05 1.88 12.29
CA ALA A 24 -0.35 1.91 12.71
C ALA A 24 -0.72 0.68 13.56
N SER A 25 -1.04 0.89 14.85
CA SER A 25 -0.58 -0.08 15.84
C SER A 25 -1.36 -1.39 15.79
N ILE A 26 -0.62 -2.41 15.40
CA ILE A 26 -0.66 -3.81 15.84
C ILE A 26 -1.13 -3.95 17.31
N ALA A 27 -0.91 -2.95 18.18
CA ALA A 27 -1.46 -2.84 19.54
C ALA A 27 -3.00 -2.82 19.63
N GLY A 28 -3.75 -2.47 18.58
CA GLY A 28 -5.22 -2.59 18.55
C GLY A 28 -5.67 -4.05 18.44
N VAL A 29 -5.12 -4.77 17.46
CA VAL A 29 -5.34 -6.22 17.26
C VAL A 29 -4.79 -7.05 18.43
N VAL A 30 -3.70 -6.60 19.05
CA VAL A 30 -3.05 -7.25 20.19
C VAL A 30 -3.81 -7.04 21.49
N ARG A 31 -4.29 -5.82 21.76
CA ARG A 31 -5.19 -5.58 22.91
C ARG A 31 -6.46 -6.41 22.81
N TYR A 32 -6.97 -6.64 21.59
CA TYR A 32 -8.07 -7.57 21.33
C TYR A 32 -7.72 -9.02 21.76
N LEU A 33 -6.62 -9.58 21.26
CA LEU A 33 -6.22 -10.97 21.56
C LEU A 33 -5.77 -11.20 23.02
N GLU A 34 -5.20 -10.20 23.67
CA GLU A 34 -4.88 -10.25 25.10
C GLU A 34 -6.14 -10.25 25.97
N SER A 35 -7.18 -9.50 25.57
CA SER A 35 -8.47 -9.45 26.26
C SER A 35 -9.31 -10.73 26.10
N GLU A 36 -9.24 -11.42 24.96
CA GLU A 36 -9.85 -12.75 24.77
C GLU A 36 -9.28 -13.80 25.74
N ARG A 37 -8.01 -13.65 26.15
CA ARG A 37 -7.33 -14.57 27.07
C ARG A 37 -7.73 -14.37 28.53
N GLN A 38 -8.33 -13.22 28.87
CA GLN A 38 -8.64 -12.84 30.25
C GLN A 38 -10.16 -12.85 30.57
N ASP A 39 -11.03 -12.37 29.68
CA ASP A 39 -12.37 -11.93 30.12
C ASP A 39 -13.59 -12.57 29.40
N GLY A 40 -13.43 -13.35 28.33
CA GLY A 40 -14.54 -14.12 27.72
C GLY A 40 -15.77 -13.32 27.21
N LEU A 41 -15.73 -11.99 27.18
CA LEU A 41 -16.83 -11.10 26.79
C LEU A 41 -16.53 -10.43 25.44
N ALA A 42 -17.21 -10.89 24.38
CA ALA A 42 -16.73 -10.78 22.99
C ALA A 42 -17.19 -9.56 22.16
N ALA A 43 -18.19 -8.76 22.55
CA ALA A 43 -18.90 -7.92 21.57
C ALA A 43 -18.61 -6.41 21.63
N GLU A 44 -18.68 -5.75 22.80
CA GLU A 44 -18.71 -4.27 22.86
C GLU A 44 -17.33 -3.59 22.72
N ARG A 45 -16.24 -4.26 23.12
CA ARG A 45 -14.88 -3.68 23.06
C ARG A 45 -14.15 -3.92 21.73
N GLY A 46 -14.64 -4.86 20.91
CA GLY A 46 -14.14 -5.11 19.55
C GLY A 46 -14.30 -3.89 18.63
N ALA A 47 -15.41 -3.16 18.78
CA ALA A 47 -15.71 -1.96 18.01
C ALA A 47 -14.71 -0.81 18.23
N ALA A 48 -14.00 -0.74 19.37
CA ALA A 48 -13.02 0.32 19.64
C ALA A 48 -11.62 0.01 19.10
N ALA A 49 -11.21 -1.27 19.05
CA ALA A 49 -9.88 -1.69 18.59
C ALA A 49 -9.83 -1.95 17.07
N ILE A 50 -10.93 -2.49 16.51
CA ILE A 50 -11.24 -2.42 15.09
C ILE A 50 -11.61 -0.97 14.72
N GLY A 51 -12.11 -0.19 15.68
CA GLY A 51 -12.36 1.26 15.66
C GLY A 51 -11.30 2.13 15.00
N TYR A 52 -10.03 1.70 14.98
CA TYR A 52 -8.93 2.41 14.31
C TYR A 52 -8.89 2.17 12.79
N TYR A 53 -9.25 0.96 12.33
CA TYR A 53 -9.51 0.65 10.90
C TYR A 53 -10.96 1.01 10.50
N GLN A 54 -11.85 1.15 11.48
CA GLN A 54 -13.23 1.65 11.37
C GLN A 54 -13.33 3.16 11.60
N GLY A 55 -12.20 3.86 11.76
CA GLY A 55 -12.17 5.31 11.92
C GLY A 55 -12.76 5.95 10.67
N ARG A 56 -14.06 6.29 10.75
CA ARG A 56 -14.94 6.72 9.66
C ARG A 56 -15.11 5.69 8.54
N ALA A 57 -15.90 4.62 8.74
CA ALA A 57 -16.48 3.78 7.68
C ALA A 57 -15.54 3.56 6.46
N ALA A 58 -14.26 3.28 6.73
CA ALA A 58 -13.23 3.26 5.71
C ALA A 58 -13.60 2.17 4.70
N PRO A 59 -13.71 2.48 3.40
CA PRO A 59 -14.08 1.49 2.41
C PRO A 59 -13.15 0.29 2.51
N SER A 60 -13.75 -0.87 2.74
CA SER A 60 -13.03 -2.13 2.97
C SER A 60 -13.51 -3.22 2.04
N VAL A 61 -12.61 -4.13 1.67
CA VAL A 61 -12.95 -5.29 0.83
C VAL A 61 -12.06 -6.49 1.10
N TRP A 62 -12.65 -7.69 1.07
CA TRP A 62 -11.89 -8.95 1.04
C TRP A 62 -11.23 -9.19 -0.32
N LEU A 63 -9.96 -9.59 -0.32
CA LEU A 63 -9.16 -9.89 -1.51
C LEU A 63 -8.44 -11.23 -1.37
N GLY A 64 -8.17 -11.85 -2.52
CA GLY A 64 -7.40 -13.08 -2.64
C GLY A 64 -8.27 -14.31 -2.92
N SER A 65 -7.66 -15.27 -3.61
CA SER A 65 -8.31 -16.53 -3.98
C SER A 65 -8.65 -17.37 -2.73
N GLY A 66 -7.82 -17.31 -1.69
CA GLY A 66 -8.10 -17.97 -0.40
C GLY A 66 -9.29 -17.35 0.33
N ALA A 67 -9.47 -16.03 0.26
CA ALA A 67 -10.67 -15.38 0.81
C ALA A 67 -11.93 -15.84 0.09
N THR A 68 -11.87 -15.92 -1.25
CA THR A 68 -12.98 -16.41 -2.09
C THR A 68 -13.35 -17.85 -1.74
N GLU A 69 -12.37 -18.75 -1.57
CA GLU A 69 -12.62 -20.15 -1.15
C GLU A 69 -13.33 -20.26 0.20
N LEU A 70 -13.10 -19.30 1.10
CA LEU A 70 -13.73 -19.23 2.42
C LEU A 70 -15.09 -18.50 2.41
N GLY A 71 -15.57 -18.07 1.23
CA GLY A 71 -16.79 -17.27 1.11
C GLY A 71 -16.66 -15.85 1.65
N LEU A 72 -15.43 -15.35 1.82
CA LEU A 72 -15.15 -13.99 2.28
C LEU A 72 -15.12 -13.05 1.08
N ALA A 73 -16.17 -12.23 0.93
CA ALA A 73 -16.32 -11.29 -0.18
C ALA A 73 -16.97 -9.98 0.30
N GLY A 74 -16.81 -8.91 -0.49
CA GLY A 74 -17.41 -7.61 -0.18
C GLY A 74 -16.77 -6.94 1.04
N ALA A 75 -17.56 -6.11 1.72
CA ALA A 75 -17.11 -5.33 2.87
C ALA A 75 -16.59 -6.22 4.00
N VAL A 76 -15.53 -5.76 4.67
CA VAL A 76 -14.88 -6.53 5.73
C VAL A 76 -15.63 -6.34 7.04
N ASP A 77 -16.20 -7.43 7.55
CA ASP A 77 -16.69 -7.50 8.92
C ASP A 77 -15.53 -7.63 9.91
N GLY A 78 -15.55 -6.79 10.95
CA GLY A 78 -14.46 -6.68 11.91
C GLY A 78 -14.31 -7.92 12.79
N ALA A 79 -15.42 -8.56 13.19
CA ALA A 79 -15.37 -9.77 14.00
C ALA A 79 -14.82 -10.95 13.19
N THR A 80 -15.23 -11.07 11.93
CA THR A 80 -14.72 -12.05 10.98
C THR A 80 -13.22 -11.87 10.75
N LEU A 81 -12.75 -10.65 10.53
CA LEU A 81 -11.32 -10.36 10.43
C LEU A 81 -10.55 -10.73 11.70
N GLY A 82 -11.11 -10.42 12.88
CA GLY A 82 -10.53 -10.82 14.17
C GLY A 82 -10.35 -12.33 14.28
N SER A 83 -11.40 -13.11 13.95
CA SER A 83 -11.37 -14.57 13.94
C SER A 83 -10.33 -15.12 12.97
N VAL A 84 -10.30 -14.60 11.74
CA VAL A 84 -9.33 -15.00 10.72
C VAL A 84 -7.90 -14.73 11.21
N LEU A 85 -7.58 -13.53 11.70
CA LEU A 85 -6.25 -13.23 12.24
C LEU A 85 -5.90 -14.07 13.47
N ALA A 86 -6.90 -14.45 14.27
CA ALA A 86 -6.74 -15.38 15.38
C ALA A 86 -6.42 -16.82 14.92
N GLY A 87 -6.57 -17.14 13.63
CA GLY A 87 -6.31 -18.46 13.07
C GLY A 87 -7.55 -19.34 12.95
N ARG A 88 -8.75 -18.79 13.12
CA ARG A 88 -10.03 -19.50 13.06
C ARG A 88 -10.77 -19.13 11.77
N LEU A 89 -10.91 -20.10 10.88
CA LEU A 89 -11.47 -19.91 9.54
C LEU A 89 -12.99 -20.16 9.50
N PRO A 90 -13.72 -19.52 8.58
CA PRO A 90 -15.17 -19.74 8.39
C PRO A 90 -15.56 -21.20 8.09
N ASP A 91 -14.65 -21.99 7.50
CA ASP A 91 -14.86 -23.41 7.22
C ASP A 91 -14.71 -24.34 8.44
N GLY A 92 -14.47 -23.77 9.62
CA GLY A 92 -14.27 -24.48 10.88
C GLY A 92 -12.81 -24.88 11.15
N THR A 93 -11.88 -24.61 10.22
CA THR A 93 -10.45 -24.87 10.42
C THR A 93 -9.89 -23.98 11.53
N ASP A 94 -9.21 -24.59 12.50
CA ASP A 94 -8.53 -23.88 13.60
C ASP A 94 -7.01 -24.12 13.55
N LEU A 95 -6.28 -23.04 13.26
CA LEU A 95 -4.82 -22.97 13.25
C LEU A 95 -4.26 -22.26 14.51
N SER A 96 -5.11 -21.76 15.40
CA SER A 96 -4.71 -20.93 16.55
C SER A 96 -3.77 -21.65 17.52
N GLY A 97 -3.93 -22.97 17.67
CA GLY A 97 -3.11 -23.83 18.52
C GLY A 97 -1.82 -24.36 17.86
N ARG A 98 -1.57 -24.04 16.58
CA ARG A 98 -0.39 -24.59 15.87
C ARG A 98 0.87 -23.75 16.15
N GLY A 99 1.91 -24.41 16.67
CA GLY A 99 3.24 -23.86 16.91
C GLY A 99 3.56 -23.63 18.40
N ASN A 100 4.75 -24.03 18.85
CA ASN A 100 5.17 -24.06 20.26
C ASN A 100 5.39 -22.69 20.93
N ARG A 101 4.92 -21.58 20.34
CA ARG A 101 5.17 -20.21 20.86
C ARG A 101 3.91 -19.35 20.80
N ALA A 102 3.00 -19.59 21.74
CA ALA A 102 1.74 -18.86 21.86
C ALA A 102 1.90 -17.33 21.95
N GLY A 103 2.97 -16.83 22.57
CA GLY A 103 3.23 -15.38 22.73
C GLY A 103 3.83 -14.69 21.51
N SER A 104 4.62 -15.38 20.68
CA SER A 104 5.31 -14.77 19.54
C SER A 104 4.66 -15.10 18.19
N ARG A 105 3.38 -15.52 18.22
CA ARG A 105 2.69 -15.97 17.01
C ARG A 105 2.45 -14.78 16.09
N ARG A 106 2.88 -14.93 14.84
CA ARG A 106 2.57 -14.01 13.75
C ARG A 106 1.11 -14.21 13.35
N LEU A 107 0.33 -13.14 13.34
CA LEU A 107 -1.08 -13.13 12.98
C LEU A 107 -1.27 -12.85 11.49
N GLY A 108 -0.32 -12.13 10.90
CA GLY A 108 -0.36 -11.71 9.51
C GLY A 108 0.72 -10.70 9.15
N HIS A 109 0.54 -10.10 7.98
CA HIS A 109 1.34 -9.01 7.44
C HIS A 109 0.42 -7.84 7.11
N ASP A 110 0.91 -6.63 7.25
CA ASP A 110 0.23 -5.42 6.77
C ASP A 110 1.11 -4.78 5.71
N LEU A 111 0.64 -4.74 4.46
CA LEU A 111 1.27 -4.00 3.37
C LEU A 111 0.52 -2.68 3.19
N THR A 112 1.17 -1.55 3.49
CA THR A 112 0.59 -0.23 3.25
C THR A 112 0.98 0.26 1.86
N ILE A 113 -0.01 0.39 0.97
CA ILE A 113 0.14 0.81 -0.42
C ILE A 113 -0.28 2.28 -0.54
N SER A 114 0.70 3.19 -0.67
CA SER A 114 0.45 4.63 -0.75
C SER A 114 0.53 5.16 -2.19
N ALA A 115 -0.48 5.94 -2.60
CA ALA A 115 -0.47 6.68 -3.86
C ALA A 115 0.60 7.78 -3.90
N PRO A 116 1.03 8.23 -5.10
CA PRO A 116 1.76 9.48 -5.26
C PRO A 116 1.01 10.65 -4.63
N LYS A 117 1.76 11.68 -4.26
CA LYS A 117 1.19 12.75 -3.44
C LYS A 117 0.23 13.62 -4.25
N SER A 118 0.56 13.90 -5.51
CA SER A 118 -0.33 14.59 -6.46
C SER A 118 -1.68 13.90 -6.64
N VAL A 119 -1.68 12.56 -6.73
CA VAL A 119 -2.92 11.75 -6.80
C VAL A 119 -3.74 11.94 -5.54
N SER A 120 -3.11 11.92 -4.35
CA SER A 120 -3.79 12.16 -3.09
C SER A 120 -4.40 13.58 -3.02
N ILE A 121 -3.66 14.60 -3.47
CA ILE A 121 -4.13 15.98 -3.51
C ILE A 121 -5.37 16.12 -4.40
N LEU A 122 -5.31 15.63 -5.65
CA LEU A 122 -6.41 15.77 -6.60
C LEU A 122 -7.63 14.91 -6.24
N ALA A 123 -7.42 13.69 -5.75
CA ALA A 123 -8.52 12.82 -5.32
C ALA A 123 -9.27 13.41 -4.11
N LEU A 124 -8.53 13.92 -3.12
CA LEU A 124 -9.09 14.23 -1.81
C LEU A 124 -9.41 15.72 -1.63
N ALA A 125 -8.47 16.60 -1.96
CA ALA A 125 -8.68 18.05 -1.91
C ALA A 125 -9.45 18.52 -3.14
N GLY A 126 -9.08 18.04 -4.33
CA GLY A 126 -9.79 18.29 -5.58
C GLY A 126 -11.13 17.57 -5.68
N GLY A 127 -11.36 16.55 -4.85
CA GLY A 127 -12.62 15.82 -4.78
C GLY A 127 -12.94 15.06 -6.07
N ASP A 128 -11.92 14.55 -6.78
CA ASP A 128 -12.13 13.66 -7.92
C ASP A 128 -12.20 12.20 -7.47
N ALA A 129 -13.42 11.70 -7.27
CA ALA A 129 -13.67 10.32 -6.85
C ALA A 129 -13.20 9.27 -7.89
N ARG A 130 -12.99 9.65 -9.16
CA ARG A 130 -12.47 8.73 -10.19
C ARG A 130 -11.05 8.27 -9.86
N LEU A 131 -10.25 9.14 -9.24
CA LEU A 131 -8.90 8.80 -8.77
C LEU A 131 -8.92 7.83 -7.58
N LEU A 132 -9.96 7.85 -6.74
CA LEU A 132 -10.14 6.87 -5.66
C LEU A 132 -10.43 5.48 -6.24
N ALA A 133 -11.31 5.39 -7.23
CA ALA A 133 -11.58 4.14 -7.94
C ALA A 133 -10.33 3.62 -8.66
N ALA A 134 -9.56 4.51 -9.32
CA ALA A 134 -8.30 4.14 -9.96
C ALA A 134 -7.27 3.58 -8.95
N HIS A 135 -7.20 4.15 -7.74
CA HIS A 135 -6.39 3.62 -6.66
C HIS A 135 -6.84 2.22 -6.23
N ASP A 136 -8.13 2.01 -6.00
CA ASP A 136 -8.66 0.69 -5.61
C ASP A 136 -8.33 -0.39 -6.62
N GLU A 137 -8.51 -0.11 -7.92
CA GLU A 137 -8.19 -1.07 -8.98
C GLU A 137 -6.68 -1.35 -9.06
N ALA A 138 -5.83 -0.34 -8.90
CA ALA A 138 -4.38 -0.54 -8.85
C ALA A 138 -3.95 -1.35 -7.61
N VAL A 139 -4.63 -1.17 -6.47
CA VAL A 139 -4.43 -2.00 -5.26
C VAL A 139 -4.84 -3.45 -5.53
N ARG A 140 -5.96 -3.70 -6.21
CA ARG A 140 -6.37 -5.08 -6.56
C ARG A 140 -5.37 -5.77 -7.46
N ALA A 141 -4.85 -5.07 -8.48
CA ALA A 141 -3.80 -5.59 -9.36
C ALA A 141 -2.53 -5.96 -8.56
N ALA A 142 -2.06 -5.03 -7.72
CA ALA A 142 -0.90 -5.30 -6.85
C ALA A 142 -1.15 -6.43 -5.85
N ALA A 143 -2.35 -6.56 -5.29
CA ALA A 143 -2.72 -7.64 -4.38
C ALA A 143 -2.73 -9.02 -5.08
N GLY A 144 -3.15 -9.09 -6.34
CA GLY A 144 -3.04 -10.30 -7.16
C GLY A 144 -1.58 -10.72 -7.35
N GLU A 145 -0.68 -9.77 -7.60
CA GLU A 145 0.74 -10.05 -7.71
C GLU A 145 1.39 -10.41 -6.36
N VAL A 146 0.92 -9.85 -5.24
CA VAL A 146 1.32 -10.31 -3.89
C VAL A 146 0.95 -11.79 -3.69
N GLU A 147 -0.28 -12.17 -4.02
CA GLU A 147 -0.75 -13.55 -3.94
C GLU A 147 0.09 -14.49 -4.80
N ARG A 148 0.44 -14.07 -6.02
CA ARG A 148 1.19 -14.88 -6.99
C ARG A 148 2.68 -15.01 -6.66
N LEU A 149 3.33 -13.90 -6.29
CA LEU A 149 4.79 -13.81 -6.19
C LEU A 149 5.33 -14.03 -4.78
N MET A 150 4.63 -13.52 -3.76
CA MET A 150 5.15 -13.49 -2.39
C MET A 150 4.60 -14.60 -1.50
N LEU A 151 3.35 -15.02 -1.70
CA LEU A 151 2.67 -15.89 -0.74
C LEU A 151 3.18 -17.33 -0.80
N VAL A 152 3.82 -17.77 0.30
CA VAL A 152 4.37 -19.12 0.42
C VAL A 152 3.92 -19.84 1.70
N ALA A 153 3.82 -21.17 1.62
CA ALA A 153 3.80 -22.06 2.77
C ALA A 153 5.18 -22.72 2.93
N ARG A 154 5.60 -22.98 4.18
CA ARG A 154 6.88 -23.65 4.50
C ARG A 154 6.64 -24.96 5.25
N ARG A 155 7.35 -26.02 4.88
CA ARG A 155 7.18 -27.39 5.43
C ARG A 155 8.49 -28.15 5.56
N GLY A 156 8.41 -29.29 6.24
CA GLY A 156 9.56 -30.16 6.52
C GLY A 156 10.44 -29.62 7.64
N LYS A 157 11.57 -30.30 7.88
CA LYS A 157 12.53 -29.90 8.91
C LYS A 157 12.98 -28.46 8.66
N ALA A 158 12.79 -27.60 9.65
CA ALA A 158 13.11 -26.16 9.58
C ALA A 158 12.47 -25.40 8.40
N GLY A 159 11.36 -25.88 7.83
CA GLY A 159 10.68 -25.19 6.73
C GLY A 159 11.43 -25.23 5.39
N ALA A 160 12.26 -26.25 5.17
CA ALA A 160 13.10 -26.41 3.98
C ALA A 160 12.31 -26.52 2.66
N VAL A 161 11.07 -27.02 2.71
CA VAL A 161 10.20 -27.08 1.53
C VAL A 161 9.39 -25.81 1.48
N VAL A 162 9.59 -25.00 0.43
CA VAL A 162 8.84 -23.77 0.18
C VAL A 162 7.88 -24.01 -0.99
N GLU A 163 6.62 -23.65 -0.80
CA GLU A 163 5.55 -23.85 -1.77
C GLU A 163 4.84 -22.51 -1.99
N ARG A 164 4.86 -21.98 -3.22
CA ARG A 164 4.01 -20.84 -3.60
C ARG A 164 2.58 -21.33 -3.74
N THR A 165 1.69 -20.82 -2.89
CA THR A 165 0.34 -21.36 -2.76
C THR A 165 -0.68 -20.60 -3.61
N GLY A 166 -0.51 -19.29 -3.80
CA GLY A 166 -1.47 -18.47 -4.54
C GLY A 166 -2.89 -18.50 -3.96
N ARG A 167 -3.00 -18.65 -2.63
CA ARG A 167 -4.27 -18.70 -1.88
C ARG A 167 -4.22 -17.76 -0.68
N MET A 168 -4.27 -16.46 -0.97
CA MET A 168 -4.22 -15.36 -0.04
C MET A 168 -5.59 -15.13 0.60
N VAL A 169 -5.59 -14.83 1.89
CA VAL A 169 -6.73 -14.27 2.60
C VAL A 169 -6.32 -12.88 3.08
N ALA A 170 -6.85 -11.83 2.45
CA ALA A 170 -6.49 -10.45 2.80
C ALA A 170 -7.70 -9.53 2.93
N ALA A 171 -7.60 -8.56 3.83
CA ALA A 171 -8.54 -7.46 3.97
C ALA A 171 -7.86 -6.15 3.55
N ALA A 172 -8.45 -5.44 2.59
CA ALA A 172 -7.99 -4.13 2.16
C ALA A 172 -8.82 -3.03 2.83
N TYR A 173 -8.17 -2.04 3.45
CA TYR A 173 -8.81 -0.86 4.05
C TYR A 173 -8.22 0.41 3.46
N ARG A 174 -9.03 1.22 2.78
CA ARG A 174 -8.58 2.50 2.22
C ARG A 174 -8.70 3.62 3.23
N HIS A 175 -7.62 4.38 3.37
CA HIS A 175 -7.53 5.57 4.20
C HIS A 175 -7.14 6.79 3.35
N GLU A 176 -7.55 7.97 3.81
CA GLU A 176 -7.45 9.21 3.02
C GLU A 176 -6.54 10.25 3.67
N ASP A 177 -6.08 10.08 4.90
CA ASP A 177 -5.32 11.09 5.61
C ASP A 177 -4.01 10.59 6.21
N SER A 178 -3.05 11.51 6.31
CA SER A 178 -1.83 11.25 7.06
C SER A 178 -2.12 11.39 8.55
N ARG A 179 -1.15 10.99 9.36
CA ARG A 179 -1.11 11.45 10.75
C ARG A 179 -1.09 12.99 10.80
N PRO A 180 -1.77 13.62 11.77
CA PRO A 180 -1.82 15.06 11.89
C PRO A 180 -0.45 15.63 12.28
N VAL A 181 -0.13 16.78 11.69
CA VAL A 181 0.95 17.67 12.13
C VAL A 181 0.27 18.96 12.60
N ASP A 182 0.51 19.33 13.85
CA ASP A 182 -0.14 20.46 14.52
C ASP A 182 -1.69 20.40 14.48
N GLY A 183 -2.24 19.19 14.68
CA GLY A 183 -3.70 18.96 14.69
C GLY A 183 -4.35 18.92 13.30
N VAL A 184 -3.59 19.11 12.22
CA VAL A 184 -4.11 19.06 10.84
C VAL A 184 -3.43 17.93 10.10
N ALA A 185 -4.20 16.98 9.56
CA ALA A 185 -3.68 15.92 8.69
C ALA A 185 -3.54 16.37 7.24
N ASP A 186 -2.61 15.78 6.49
CA ASP A 186 -2.43 16.02 5.06
C ASP A 186 -3.20 14.98 4.23
N PRO A 187 -3.60 15.29 2.98
CA PRO A 187 -4.26 14.32 2.12
C PRO A 187 -3.27 13.21 1.76
N GLN A 188 -3.58 11.97 2.11
CA GLN A 188 -2.70 10.82 1.91
C GLN A 188 -3.54 9.59 1.57
N LEU A 189 -3.75 9.35 0.28
CA LEU A 189 -4.47 8.18 -0.19
C LEU A 189 -3.60 6.93 -0.06
N HIS A 190 -4.03 5.99 0.77
CA HIS A 190 -3.32 4.73 0.96
C HIS A 190 -4.27 3.60 1.36
N THR A 191 -3.86 2.36 1.06
CA THR A 191 -4.60 1.17 1.46
C THR A 191 -3.74 0.28 2.35
N HIS A 192 -4.28 -0.15 3.48
CA HIS A 192 -3.73 -1.23 4.30
C HIS A 192 -4.23 -2.57 3.77
N LEU A 193 -3.34 -3.37 3.20
CA LEU A 193 -3.60 -4.74 2.78
C LEU A 193 -3.15 -5.69 3.90
N ILE A 194 -4.11 -6.06 4.75
CA ILE A 194 -3.92 -6.94 5.89
C ILE A 194 -4.01 -8.39 5.42
N ILE A 195 -2.88 -9.06 5.31
CA ILE A 195 -2.76 -10.44 4.83
C ILE A 195 -2.69 -11.37 6.04
N ALA A 196 -3.66 -12.26 6.18
CA ALA A 196 -3.71 -13.20 7.29
C ALA A 196 -2.54 -14.21 7.20
N ASN A 197 -2.04 -14.67 8.36
CA ASN A 197 -0.99 -15.71 8.42
C ASN A 197 -1.57 -17.10 8.13
N MET A 198 -2.12 -17.28 6.95
CA MET A 198 -2.65 -18.55 6.47
C MET A 198 -2.71 -18.59 4.97
N THR A 199 -2.53 -19.79 4.45
CA THR A 199 -2.74 -20.09 3.05
C THR A 199 -3.05 -21.57 2.87
N ARG A 200 -3.79 -21.90 1.82
CA ARG A 200 -4.15 -23.27 1.49
C ARG A 200 -3.13 -23.85 0.53
N ARG A 201 -2.52 -24.96 0.95
CA ARG A 201 -1.51 -25.67 0.15
C ARG A 201 -2.17 -26.48 -0.97
N SER A 202 -1.36 -26.94 -1.92
CA SER A 202 -1.76 -27.81 -3.03
C SER A 202 -2.38 -29.14 -2.58
N ASP A 203 -2.05 -29.64 -1.39
CA ASP A 203 -2.69 -30.82 -0.77
C ASP A 203 -4.02 -30.51 -0.08
N GLY A 204 -4.54 -29.29 -0.24
CA GLY A 204 -5.83 -28.85 0.30
C GLY A 204 -5.79 -28.42 1.77
N VAL A 205 -4.64 -28.52 2.45
CA VAL A 205 -4.52 -28.22 3.88
C VAL A 205 -4.13 -26.77 4.12
N TRP A 206 -4.87 -26.10 5.00
CA TRP A 206 -4.50 -24.78 5.52
C TRP A 206 -3.27 -24.84 6.43
N SER A 207 -2.34 -23.91 6.22
CA SER A 207 -1.10 -23.79 6.98
C SER A 207 -0.69 -22.33 7.12
N ALA A 208 0.29 -22.05 7.99
CA ALA A 208 0.83 -20.71 8.15
C ALA A 208 1.44 -20.20 6.83
N ALA A 209 1.14 -18.94 6.51
CA ALA A 209 1.72 -18.25 5.36
C ALA A 209 2.98 -17.48 5.75
N SER A 210 3.84 -17.27 4.77
CA SER A 210 4.91 -16.29 4.83
C SER A 210 4.88 -15.49 3.54
N LEU A 211 5.28 -14.23 3.62
CA LEU A 211 5.61 -13.45 2.43
C LEU A 211 7.10 -13.61 2.13
N ASP A 212 7.42 -13.99 0.90
CA ASP A 212 8.76 -13.94 0.35
C ASP A 212 9.00 -12.55 -0.24
N PHE A 213 9.85 -11.78 0.43
CA PHE A 213 10.20 -10.43 -0.01
C PHE A 213 11.30 -10.42 -1.08
N GLY A 214 11.88 -11.59 -1.40
CA GLY A 214 13.05 -11.73 -2.26
C GLY A 214 14.33 -11.24 -1.59
N VAL A 215 15.44 -11.31 -2.32
CA VAL A 215 16.74 -10.85 -1.80
C VAL A 215 16.70 -9.32 -1.71
N ARG A 216 17.01 -8.77 -0.53
CA ARG A 216 17.01 -7.30 -0.28
C ARG A 216 15.70 -6.60 -0.67
N ASN A 217 14.55 -7.26 -0.47
CA ASN A 217 13.21 -6.75 -0.79
C ASN A 217 12.93 -6.56 -2.29
N GLU A 218 13.67 -7.20 -3.20
CA GLU A 218 13.46 -7.05 -4.65
C GLU A 218 12.00 -7.29 -5.07
N THR A 219 11.36 -8.34 -4.56
CA THR A 219 9.96 -8.66 -4.91
C THR A 219 9.00 -7.57 -4.44
N LEU A 220 9.24 -6.97 -3.28
CA LEU A 220 8.43 -5.86 -2.77
C LEU A 220 8.58 -4.60 -3.64
N HIS A 221 9.80 -4.30 -4.12
CA HIS A 221 10.03 -3.17 -5.01
C HIS A 221 9.36 -3.37 -6.36
N THR A 222 9.36 -4.59 -6.88
CA THR A 222 8.65 -4.94 -8.10
C THR A 222 7.13 -4.74 -7.94
N LEU A 223 6.55 -5.14 -6.81
CA LEU A 223 5.12 -4.89 -6.53
C LEU A 223 4.78 -3.42 -6.42
N ASP A 224 5.67 -2.60 -5.85
CA ASP A 224 5.48 -1.14 -5.81
C ASP A 224 5.51 -0.55 -7.23
N ALA A 225 6.34 -1.09 -8.14
CA ALA A 225 6.34 -0.70 -9.54
C ALA A 225 5.06 -1.12 -10.27
N VAL A 226 4.55 -2.34 -10.03
CA VAL A 226 3.26 -2.81 -10.57
C VAL A 226 2.13 -1.87 -10.15
N TYR A 227 2.00 -1.60 -8.85
CA TYR A 227 0.97 -0.68 -8.34
C TYR A 227 1.05 0.70 -9.01
N LYS A 228 2.26 1.26 -9.15
CA LYS A 228 2.46 2.57 -9.77
C LYS A 228 2.15 2.57 -11.26
N ALA A 229 2.52 1.52 -11.98
CA ALA A 229 2.22 1.39 -13.40
C ALA A 229 0.70 1.29 -13.64
N GLU A 230 0.02 0.44 -12.88
CA GLU A 230 -1.44 0.26 -12.92
C GLU A 230 -2.18 1.57 -12.61
N LEU A 231 -1.72 2.29 -11.59
CA LEU A 231 -2.29 3.59 -11.24
C LEU A 231 -2.00 4.63 -12.31
N ALA A 232 -0.78 4.71 -12.84
CA ALA A 232 -0.39 5.67 -13.87
C ALA A 232 -1.21 5.49 -15.16
N LYS A 233 -1.44 4.24 -15.58
CA LYS A 233 -2.29 3.92 -16.73
C LYS A 233 -3.70 4.48 -16.52
N ARG A 234 -4.34 4.16 -15.39
CA ARG A 234 -5.70 4.63 -15.06
C ARG A 234 -5.80 6.14 -14.90
N VAL A 235 -4.83 6.76 -14.25
CA VAL A 235 -4.76 8.23 -14.11
C VAL A 235 -4.70 8.89 -15.50
N THR A 236 -3.94 8.32 -16.42
CA THR A 236 -3.83 8.80 -17.80
C THR A 236 -5.14 8.60 -18.57
N GLU A 237 -5.80 7.45 -18.41
CA GLU A 237 -7.12 7.17 -18.97
C GLU A 237 -8.20 8.14 -18.48
N LEU A 238 -8.10 8.61 -17.23
CA LEU A 238 -8.98 9.64 -16.65
C LEU A 238 -8.73 11.07 -17.19
N GLY A 239 -7.79 11.22 -18.13
CA GLY A 239 -7.47 12.48 -18.80
C GLY A 239 -6.41 13.33 -18.09
N TYR A 240 -5.73 12.82 -17.06
CA TYR A 240 -4.61 13.52 -16.43
C TYR A 240 -3.31 13.28 -17.22
N GLY A 241 -2.47 14.30 -17.30
CA GLY A 241 -1.07 14.11 -17.70
C GLY A 241 -0.25 13.60 -16.52
N ILE A 242 0.83 12.88 -16.78
CA ILE A 242 1.76 12.42 -15.76
C ILE A 242 3.19 12.89 -16.05
N GLU A 243 3.93 13.18 -14.99
CA GLU A 243 5.37 13.46 -15.01
C GLU A 243 6.10 12.32 -14.31
N ARG A 244 7.09 11.75 -14.99
CA ARG A 244 7.89 10.65 -14.43
C ARG A 244 8.83 11.18 -13.35
N THR A 245 8.93 10.43 -12.26
CA THR A 245 9.90 10.66 -11.19
C THR A 245 10.85 9.48 -11.09
N ARG A 246 11.92 9.63 -10.32
CA ARG A 246 12.91 8.56 -10.10
C ARG A 246 12.26 7.22 -9.71
N ASP A 247 11.23 7.28 -8.87
CA ASP A 247 10.60 6.10 -8.29
C ASP A 247 9.18 5.86 -8.80
N GLY A 248 8.68 6.57 -9.81
CA GLY A 248 7.30 6.43 -10.27
C GLY A 248 6.82 7.63 -11.08
N PHE A 249 5.73 8.27 -10.64
CA PHE A 249 5.15 9.43 -11.31
C PHE A 249 4.47 10.38 -10.32
N GLU A 250 4.21 11.60 -10.78
CA GLU A 250 3.24 12.53 -10.20
C GLU A 250 2.32 13.04 -11.34
N ILE A 251 1.15 13.57 -11.03
CA ILE A 251 0.24 14.19 -12.01
C ILE A 251 0.83 15.54 -12.44
N ALA A 252 0.88 15.76 -13.75
CA ALA A 252 1.37 16.99 -14.36
C ALA A 252 0.51 18.21 -13.96
N GLY A 253 1.13 19.38 -13.87
CA GLY A 253 0.45 20.62 -13.47
C GLY A 253 0.50 20.92 -11.96
N LEU A 254 1.28 20.17 -11.20
CA LEU A 254 1.62 20.44 -9.80
C LEU A 254 3.14 20.50 -9.66
N THR A 255 3.69 21.64 -9.21
CA THR A 255 5.14 21.75 -9.01
C THR A 255 5.60 20.94 -7.79
N ARG A 256 6.90 20.67 -7.70
CA ARG A 256 7.48 19.96 -6.56
C ARG A 256 7.23 20.70 -5.24
N GLU A 257 7.31 22.03 -5.25
CA GLU A 257 7.07 22.90 -4.09
C GLU A 257 5.61 22.82 -3.65
N GLN A 258 4.67 22.82 -4.60
CA GLN A 258 3.25 22.66 -4.33
C GLN A 258 2.93 21.29 -3.73
N ILE A 259 3.54 20.21 -4.24
CA ILE A 259 3.43 18.86 -3.67
C ILE A 259 4.03 18.81 -2.25
N ALA A 260 5.18 19.46 -2.04
CA ALA A 260 5.86 19.50 -0.75
C ALA A 260 5.02 20.20 0.33
N ALA A 261 4.21 21.20 -0.02
CA ALA A 261 3.31 21.90 0.91
C ALA A 261 2.23 20.99 1.54
N PHE A 262 1.94 19.84 0.92
CA PHE A 262 1.05 18.81 1.48
C PHE A 262 1.80 17.65 2.13
N SER A 263 3.13 17.73 2.26
CA SER A 263 3.99 16.66 2.78
C SER A 263 4.61 17.03 4.13
N ARG A 264 3.83 17.67 5.02
CA ARG A 264 4.34 18.21 6.30
C ARG A 264 4.92 17.14 7.20
N ARG A 265 4.35 15.93 7.16
CA ARG A 265 4.87 14.79 7.91
C ARG A 265 6.28 14.41 7.50
N THR A 266 6.55 14.40 6.19
CA THR A 266 7.87 14.14 5.63
C THR A 266 8.86 15.20 6.11
N ALA A 267 8.48 16.48 6.05
CA ALA A 267 9.31 17.59 6.51
C ALA A 267 9.62 17.53 8.03
N GLU A 268 8.67 17.07 8.85
CA GLU A 268 8.89 16.89 10.29
C GLU A 268 9.88 15.75 10.59
N ILE A 269 9.76 14.63 9.87
CA ILE A 269 10.73 13.53 9.97
C ILE A 269 12.11 14.01 9.56
N ASP A 270 12.22 14.75 8.46
CA ASP A 270 13.49 15.25 7.94
C ASP A 270 14.13 16.25 8.91
N ARG A 271 13.35 17.17 9.50
CA ARG A 271 13.83 18.07 10.56
C ARG A 271 14.34 17.30 11.79
N THR A 272 13.69 16.20 12.15
CA THR A 272 14.09 15.38 13.31
C THR A 272 15.38 14.61 13.03
N LEU A 273 15.55 14.10 11.82
CA LEU A 273 16.80 13.47 11.39
C LEU A 273 17.94 14.50 11.36
N ALA A 274 17.69 15.68 10.79
CA ALA A 274 18.66 16.77 10.72
C ALA A 274 19.08 17.26 12.11
N ALA A 275 18.15 17.37 13.06
CA ALA A 275 18.46 17.69 14.46
C ALA A 275 19.36 16.63 15.14
N GLY A 276 19.31 15.39 14.66
CA GLY A 276 20.23 14.31 15.04
C GLY A 276 21.52 14.25 14.23
N GLY A 277 21.80 15.24 13.37
CA GLY A 277 22.99 15.29 12.51
C GLY A 277 22.94 14.33 11.32
N LEU A 278 21.76 13.83 10.94
CA LEU A 278 21.58 12.86 9.86
C LEU A 278 20.77 13.48 8.73
N ASP A 279 21.23 13.25 7.49
CA ASP A 279 20.38 13.45 6.32
C ASP A 279 19.49 12.21 6.09
N ARG A 280 18.33 12.40 5.45
CA ARG A 280 17.35 11.34 5.18
C ARG A 280 17.93 10.22 4.31
N GLU A 281 18.76 10.59 3.33
CA GLU A 281 19.41 9.63 2.44
C GLU A 281 20.47 8.81 3.16
N ALA A 282 21.19 9.45 4.10
CA ALA A 282 22.20 8.80 4.95
C ALA A 282 21.59 8.00 6.12
N ALA A 283 20.37 8.33 6.54
CA ALA A 283 19.72 7.68 7.67
C ALA A 283 19.36 6.22 7.36
N SER A 284 19.69 5.30 8.27
CA SER A 284 19.23 3.92 8.20
C SER A 284 17.70 3.81 8.31
N ALA A 285 17.14 2.69 7.83
CA ALA A 285 15.71 2.43 7.94
C ALA A 285 15.21 2.53 9.40
N ALA A 286 15.98 2.00 10.36
CA ALA A 286 15.67 2.07 11.79
C ALA A 286 15.68 3.51 12.34
N GLN A 287 16.59 4.37 11.87
CA GLN A 287 16.65 5.78 12.27
C GLN A 287 15.46 6.57 11.72
N ARG A 288 15.10 6.36 10.45
CA ARG A 288 13.89 6.98 9.86
C ARG A 288 12.62 6.56 10.57
N VAL A 289 12.51 5.29 10.94
CA VAL A 289 11.41 4.77 11.75
C VAL A 289 11.36 5.43 13.12
N ARG A 290 12.49 5.53 13.82
CA ARG A 290 12.56 6.18 15.14
C ARG A 290 12.11 7.64 15.08
N ALA A 291 12.60 8.40 14.10
CA ALA A 291 12.18 9.78 13.88
C ALA A 291 10.67 9.90 13.60
N ASN A 292 10.09 8.94 12.86
CA ASN A 292 8.65 8.86 12.63
C ASN A 292 7.85 8.42 13.88
N VAL A 293 8.45 7.75 14.86
CA VAL A 293 7.76 7.41 16.11
C VAL A 293 7.83 8.55 17.12
N SER A 294 8.96 9.26 17.22
CA SER A 294 9.19 10.29 18.23
C SER A 294 8.43 11.59 17.99
N THR A 295 8.16 11.93 16.74
CA THR A 295 7.45 13.14 16.29
C THR A 295 5.93 12.99 16.36
N ARG A 296 5.42 12.19 17.29
CA ARG A 296 3.99 11.91 17.41
C ARG A 296 3.35 12.89 18.37
N VAL A 297 2.35 13.61 17.89
CA VAL A 297 1.46 14.42 18.72
C VAL A 297 0.05 13.84 18.60
N GLU A 298 -0.47 13.28 19.70
CA GLU A 298 -1.89 12.90 19.80
C GLU A 298 -2.71 14.15 20.06
N LYS A 299 -3.31 14.72 19.02
CA LYS A 299 -4.38 15.72 19.15
C LYS A 299 -5.51 15.38 18.18
N GLY A 300 -6.74 15.64 18.61
CA GLY A 300 -7.97 15.26 17.91
C GLY A 300 -8.00 15.69 16.44
N GLN A 301 -8.52 14.82 15.57
CA GLN A 301 -8.68 15.12 14.15
C GLN A 301 -9.92 15.98 13.91
N PRO A 302 -9.85 17.00 13.04
CA PRO A 302 -11.02 17.77 12.63
C PRO A 302 -12.07 16.91 11.88
N GLY A 303 -13.28 17.43 11.71
CA GLY A 303 -14.32 16.83 10.87
C GLY A 303 -13.84 16.62 9.42
N GLU A 304 -14.36 15.61 8.72
CA GLU A 304 -13.92 15.29 7.34
C GLU A 304 -14.13 16.47 6.38
N LEU A 305 -15.28 17.16 6.50
CA LEU A 305 -15.58 18.34 5.71
C LEU A 305 -14.59 19.48 5.99
N ASP A 306 -14.33 19.77 7.26
CA ASP A 306 -13.38 20.82 7.68
C ASP A 306 -11.96 20.55 7.16
N GLN A 307 -11.56 19.28 7.17
CA GLN A 307 -10.28 18.82 6.65
C GLN A 307 -10.18 19.02 5.13
N ARG A 308 -11.23 18.68 4.36
CA ARG A 308 -11.27 18.95 2.92
C ARG A 308 -11.25 20.45 2.60
N TYR A 309 -11.97 21.28 3.36
CA TYR A 309 -11.92 22.74 3.22
C TYR A 309 -10.52 23.29 3.51
N ALA A 310 -9.85 22.82 4.57
CA ALA A 310 -8.49 23.22 4.90
C ALA A 310 -7.50 22.86 3.78
N TRP A 311 -7.64 21.69 3.16
CA TRP A 311 -6.79 21.31 2.03
C TRP A 311 -7.03 22.18 0.80
N ARG A 312 -8.28 22.54 0.49
CA ARG A 312 -8.62 23.45 -0.61
C ARG A 312 -8.10 24.86 -0.36
N ALA A 313 -8.19 25.35 0.88
CA ALA A 313 -7.61 26.64 1.26
C ALA A 313 -6.09 26.64 1.04
N ARG A 314 -5.39 25.62 1.54
CA ARG A 314 -3.95 25.47 1.33
C ARG A 314 -3.58 25.40 -0.15
N ALA A 315 -4.36 24.69 -0.97
CA ALA A 315 -4.11 24.61 -2.41
C ALA A 315 -4.12 26.01 -3.05
N ARG A 316 -5.07 26.87 -2.67
CA ARG A 316 -5.12 28.27 -3.13
C ARG A 316 -3.94 29.08 -2.64
N GLU A 317 -3.51 28.91 -1.38
CA GLU A 317 -2.34 29.60 -0.81
C GLU A 317 -1.05 29.29 -1.58
N VAL A 318 -0.89 28.07 -2.07
CA VAL A 318 0.28 27.66 -2.87
C VAL A 318 0.06 27.79 -4.38
N GLY A 319 -1.00 28.48 -4.81
CA GLY A 319 -1.26 28.81 -6.20
C GLY A 319 -1.71 27.63 -7.07
N VAL A 320 -2.35 26.62 -6.49
CA VAL A 320 -2.90 25.46 -7.19
C VAL A 320 -4.40 25.64 -7.41
N ASP A 321 -4.84 25.63 -8.67
CA ASP A 321 -6.25 25.55 -9.04
C ASP A 321 -6.67 24.08 -9.27
N LEU A 322 -7.12 23.44 -8.19
CA LEU A 322 -7.57 22.04 -8.22
C LEU A 322 -8.80 21.83 -9.10
N GLU A 323 -9.69 22.83 -9.17
CA GLU A 323 -10.91 22.75 -9.96
C GLU A 323 -10.59 22.81 -11.46
N GLN A 324 -9.69 23.72 -11.86
CA GLN A 324 -9.21 23.80 -13.23
C GLN A 324 -8.54 22.51 -13.69
N LEU A 325 -7.65 21.93 -12.86
CA LEU A 325 -6.98 20.66 -13.18
C LEU A 325 -7.98 19.52 -13.37
N ARG A 326 -8.98 19.42 -12.49
CA ARG A 326 -10.05 18.43 -12.58
C ARG A 326 -10.92 18.63 -13.81
N HIS A 327 -11.35 19.86 -14.10
CA HIS A 327 -12.15 20.18 -15.28
C HIS A 327 -11.41 19.89 -16.59
N ALA A 328 -10.10 20.20 -16.66
CA ALA A 328 -9.28 19.87 -17.81
C ALA A 328 -9.20 18.34 -18.04
N ALA A 329 -9.02 17.55 -16.97
CA ALA A 329 -9.01 16.09 -17.07
C ALA A 329 -10.37 15.54 -17.53
N LEU A 330 -11.49 16.02 -16.96
CA LEU A 330 -12.85 15.65 -17.37
C LEU A 330 -13.12 15.96 -18.85
N ALA A 331 -12.64 17.10 -19.35
CA ALA A 331 -12.79 17.46 -20.76
C ALA A 331 -12.03 16.50 -21.69
N ARG A 332 -10.83 16.04 -21.30
CA ARG A 332 -10.05 15.07 -22.07
C ARG A 332 -10.66 13.67 -22.05
N ASP A 333 -11.13 13.23 -20.87
CA ASP A 333 -11.82 11.95 -20.67
C ASP A 333 -13.06 11.85 -21.58
N ARG A 334 -13.95 12.85 -21.53
CA ARG A 334 -15.15 12.91 -22.40
C ARG A 334 -14.84 13.02 -23.89
N GLY A 335 -13.68 13.57 -24.24
CA GLY A 335 -13.23 13.73 -25.62
C GLY A 335 -12.67 12.45 -26.27
N GLY A 336 -12.55 11.34 -25.52
CA GLY A 336 -12.04 10.05 -26.03
C GLY A 336 -10.58 10.09 -26.49
N LYS A 337 -9.86 11.19 -26.23
CA LYS A 337 -8.51 11.46 -26.72
C LYS A 337 -7.52 11.36 -25.56
N VAL A 338 -7.19 10.13 -25.17
CA VAL A 338 -5.93 9.87 -24.47
C VAL A 338 -4.83 9.95 -25.53
N LEU A 339 -4.38 11.18 -25.82
CA LEU A 339 -3.25 11.43 -26.70
C LEU A 339 -1.99 11.41 -25.85
N VAL A 340 -1.19 10.35 -25.98
CA VAL A 340 0.25 10.49 -25.78
C VAL A 340 0.72 11.43 -26.90
N ALA A 341 1.34 12.56 -26.58
CA ALA A 341 1.72 13.55 -27.57
C ALA A 341 2.70 12.97 -28.60
N GLY A 342 2.19 12.55 -29.76
CA GLY A 342 2.94 12.27 -30.97
C GLY A 342 3.10 13.54 -31.80
N ARG A 343 4.19 13.61 -32.59
CA ARG A 343 4.65 14.82 -33.30
C ARG A 343 3.66 15.36 -34.36
N ASP A 344 2.68 14.55 -34.80
CA ASP A 344 1.89 14.84 -36.01
C ASP A 344 0.36 14.71 -35.87
N GLY A 345 -0.19 14.74 -34.64
CA GLY A 345 -1.64 14.97 -34.45
C GLY A 345 -2.61 13.82 -34.77
N ASP A 346 -2.12 12.66 -35.27
CA ASP A 346 -2.95 11.46 -35.44
C ASP A 346 -3.10 10.66 -34.13
N ALA A 347 -4.34 10.29 -33.81
CA ALA A 347 -4.67 9.45 -32.67
C ALA A 347 -4.21 8.01 -32.91
N TRP A 348 -3.01 7.68 -32.45
CA TRP A 348 -2.45 6.33 -32.46
C TRP A 348 -2.59 5.71 -31.07
N ARG A 349 -3.26 4.56 -30.97
CA ARG A 349 -3.01 3.62 -29.87
C ARG A 349 -1.83 2.76 -30.31
N PRO A 350 -0.63 2.91 -29.71
CA PRO A 350 0.46 1.98 -30.00
C PRO A 350 0.00 0.56 -29.71
N ASP A 351 0.46 -0.40 -30.50
CA ASP A 351 0.32 -1.82 -30.16
C ASP A 351 0.89 -2.02 -28.74
N GLU A 352 0.02 -2.28 -27.77
CA GLU A 352 0.39 -2.45 -26.36
C GLU A 352 1.50 -3.51 -26.22
N TRP A 353 1.46 -4.54 -27.07
CA TRP A 353 2.48 -5.59 -27.09
C TRP A 353 3.82 -5.09 -27.62
N ALA A 354 3.81 -4.20 -28.61
CA ALA A 354 5.03 -3.58 -29.13
C ALA A 354 5.68 -2.67 -28.10
N LEU A 355 4.89 -1.85 -27.37
CA LEU A 355 5.38 -1.01 -26.28
C LEU A 355 5.93 -1.84 -25.12
N ALA A 356 5.21 -2.89 -24.71
CA ALA A 356 5.68 -3.78 -23.65
C ALA A 356 7.01 -4.45 -24.03
N ARG A 357 7.12 -4.93 -25.28
CA ARG A 357 8.37 -5.50 -25.79
C ARG A 357 9.51 -4.49 -25.82
N GLU A 358 9.23 -3.24 -26.21
CA GLU A 358 10.21 -2.15 -26.20
C GLU A 358 10.66 -1.82 -24.78
N ALA A 359 9.73 -1.70 -23.83
CA ALA A 359 10.02 -1.43 -22.43
C ALA A 359 10.90 -2.52 -21.81
N VAL A 360 10.57 -3.80 -22.04
CA VAL A 360 11.38 -4.95 -21.57
C VAL A 360 12.76 -4.97 -22.23
N THR A 361 12.83 -4.72 -23.54
CA THR A 361 14.11 -4.69 -24.26
C THR A 361 15.00 -3.54 -23.79
N GLY A 362 14.42 -2.35 -23.59
CA GLY A 362 15.11 -1.19 -23.04
C GLY A 362 15.61 -1.42 -21.63
N ALA A 363 14.77 -2.01 -20.77
CA ALA A 363 15.15 -2.38 -19.40
C ALA A 363 16.30 -3.41 -19.38
N ALA A 364 16.25 -4.44 -20.23
CA ALA A 364 17.32 -5.41 -20.34
C ALA A 364 18.65 -4.76 -20.77
N ARG A 365 18.61 -3.85 -21.75
CA ARG A 365 19.80 -3.08 -22.16
C ARG A 365 20.34 -2.25 -20.99
N HIS A 366 19.49 -1.47 -20.35
CA HIS A 366 19.87 -0.61 -19.22
C HIS A 366 20.47 -1.39 -18.04
N LEU A 367 19.90 -2.55 -17.69
CA LEU A 367 20.44 -3.41 -16.64
C LEU A 367 21.78 -4.04 -17.05
N SER A 368 21.90 -4.45 -18.32
CA SER A 368 23.12 -5.08 -18.85
C SER A 368 24.34 -4.17 -18.86
N GLU A 369 24.16 -2.84 -18.81
CA GLU A 369 25.26 -1.87 -18.68
C GLU A 369 26.01 -2.01 -17.34
N ARG A 370 25.35 -2.52 -16.29
CA ARG A 370 25.90 -2.59 -14.92
C ARG A 370 26.05 -4.01 -14.40
N ALA A 371 25.37 -4.99 -14.99
CA ALA A 371 25.40 -6.37 -14.54
C ALA A 371 25.20 -7.36 -15.69
N SER A 372 26.04 -8.40 -15.74
CA SER A 372 25.88 -9.51 -16.71
C SER A 372 24.74 -10.46 -16.36
N VAL A 373 24.25 -10.43 -15.11
CA VAL A 373 23.12 -11.23 -14.60
C VAL A 373 22.26 -10.34 -13.72
N PHE A 374 20.95 -10.35 -13.95
CA PHE A 374 19.94 -9.63 -13.17
C PHE A 374 18.71 -10.50 -12.97
N SER A 375 17.94 -10.25 -11.91
CA SER A 375 16.75 -11.06 -11.59
C SER A 375 15.57 -10.68 -12.50
N GLU A 376 14.60 -11.59 -12.62
CA GLU A 376 13.32 -11.31 -13.28
C GLU A 376 12.59 -10.14 -12.59
N ALA A 377 12.72 -10.03 -11.27
CA ALA A 377 12.13 -8.96 -10.47
C ALA A 377 12.71 -7.58 -10.83
N ASP A 378 14.04 -7.48 -11.00
CA ASP A 378 14.72 -6.27 -11.43
C ASP A 378 14.35 -5.89 -12.86
N LEU A 379 14.31 -6.86 -13.77
CA LEU A 379 13.91 -6.63 -15.16
C LEU A 379 12.47 -6.10 -15.25
N MET A 380 11.54 -6.74 -14.54
CA MET A 380 10.13 -6.33 -14.50
C MET A 380 9.99 -4.92 -13.92
N ARG A 381 10.68 -4.64 -12.80
CA ARG A 381 10.67 -3.31 -12.18
C ARG A 381 11.17 -2.23 -13.15
N GLU A 382 12.32 -2.42 -13.79
CA GLU A 382 12.88 -1.44 -14.72
C GLU A 382 12.00 -1.26 -15.96
N ALA A 383 11.41 -2.33 -16.49
CA ALA A 383 10.49 -2.25 -17.63
C ALA A 383 9.23 -1.44 -17.29
N LEU A 384 8.63 -1.67 -16.11
CA LEU A 384 7.46 -0.93 -15.65
C LEU A 384 7.79 0.56 -15.43
N LEU A 385 8.94 0.88 -14.85
CA LEU A 385 9.40 2.26 -14.69
C LEU A 385 9.63 2.94 -16.05
N ALA A 386 10.24 2.24 -17.02
CA ALA A 386 10.47 2.75 -18.38
C ALA A 386 9.15 2.92 -19.17
N GLY A 387 8.18 2.04 -18.93
CA GLY A 387 6.84 2.03 -19.56
C GLY A 387 5.77 2.81 -18.79
N MET A 388 6.11 3.54 -17.72
CA MET A 388 5.16 4.17 -16.81
C MET A 388 4.07 4.95 -17.54
N GLY A 389 2.81 4.62 -17.25
CA GLY A 389 1.60 5.20 -17.85
C GLY A 389 1.15 4.56 -19.17
N MET A 390 1.94 3.66 -19.74
CA MET A 390 1.68 3.03 -21.04
C MET A 390 1.69 1.49 -20.99
N VAL A 391 2.44 0.91 -20.05
CA VAL A 391 2.61 -0.54 -19.89
C VAL A 391 2.33 -0.90 -18.42
N THR A 392 1.71 -2.05 -18.19
CA THR A 392 1.35 -2.61 -16.88
C THR A 392 1.72 -4.07 -16.79
#